data_AF-A0A6J6J480-F1
#
_entry.id   AF-A0A6J6J480-F1
#
_cell.length_a   1.000
_cell.length_b   1.000
_cell.length_c   1.000
_cell.angle_alpha   90.00
_cell.angle_beta   90.00
_cell.angle_gamma   90.00
#
_symmetry.space_group_name_H-M   'P 1'
#
loop_
_entity.id
_entity.type
_entity.pdbx_description
1 polymer ?
#
loop_
_entity_poly.entity_id
_entity_poly.type
_entity_poly.pdbx_seq_one_letter_code
_entity_poly.pdbx_strand_id
1 'polypeptide(L)' 'MVAYVAGFTAPEGKTMGHAGAIVSGSAGTAQAKKEAFEAVGVKVGKTPSETAALMREVISSL' A
#
# COMPACT_ATOMS: atom_id res chain seq x y z
N MET A 1 -12.70 -0.65 -5.65
CA MET A 1 -11.93 0.20 -4.71
C MET A 1 -10.44 0.05 -5.03
N VAL A 2 -9.67 1.14 -4.93
CA VAL A 2 -8.21 1.16 -5.16
C VAL A 2 -7.52 1.77 -3.95
N ALA A 3 -6.40 1.22 -3.51
CA ALA A 3 -5.63 1.70 -2.37
C ALA A 3 -4.13 1.86 -2.69
N TYR A 4 -3.44 2.67 -1.89
CA TYR A 4 -1.99 2.81 -1.89
C TYR A 4 -1.47 2.72 -0.46
N VAL A 5 -0.42 1.92 -0.26
CA VAL A 5 0.27 1.82 1.03
C VAL A 5 1.68 2.38 0.87
N ALA A 6 1.97 3.52 1.49
CA ALA A 6 3.33 4.07 1.46
C ALA A 6 4.30 3.22 2.31
N GLY A 7 5.59 3.26 1.96
CA GLY A 7 6.64 2.61 2.74
C GLY A 7 7.06 1.21 2.26
N PHE A 8 6.85 0.86 0.99
CA PHE A 8 7.38 -0.39 0.40
C PHE A 8 8.90 -0.52 0.47
N THR A 9 9.61 0.61 0.59
CA THR A 9 11.08 0.67 0.74
C THR A 9 11.50 1.10 2.14
N ALA A 10 10.57 1.14 3.11
CA ALA A 10 10.89 1.57 4.47
C ALA A 10 11.77 0.52 5.18
N PRO A 11 12.90 0.92 5.77
CA PRO A 11 13.73 0.01 6.54
C PRO A 11 13.05 -0.38 7.86
N GLU A 12 13.27 -1.60 8.32
CA GLU A 12 12.74 -2.09 9.59
C GLU A 12 13.26 -1.28 10.78
N GLY A 13 12.41 -1.10 11.80
CA GLY A 13 12.80 -0.45 13.05
C GLY A 13 13.05 1.06 12.95
N LYS A 14 12.74 1.71 11.82
CA LYS A 14 12.89 3.15 11.65
C LYS A 14 11.55 3.87 11.54
N THR A 15 11.40 4.95 12.30
CA THR A 15 10.28 5.88 12.18
C THR A 15 10.47 6.78 10.96
N MET A 16 9.48 6.77 10.06
CA MET A 16 9.49 7.56 8.83
C MET A 16 8.59 8.79 8.98
N GLY A 17 9.12 9.84 9.63
CA GLY A 17 8.47 11.13 9.79
C GLY A 17 7.28 11.14 10.77
N HIS A 18 6.17 10.51 10.39
CA HIS A 18 4.98 10.39 11.25
C HIS A 18 5.26 9.43 12.42
N ALA A 19 4.83 9.76 13.63
CA ALA A 19 5.17 8.99 14.84
C ALA A 19 4.75 7.51 14.76
N GLY A 20 3.63 7.21 14.07
CA GLY A 20 3.14 5.85 13.84
C GLY A 20 3.66 5.17 12.57
N ALA A 21 4.49 5.84 11.75
CA ALA A 21 5.05 5.29 10.52
C ALA A 21 6.33 4.48 10.82
N ILE A 22 6.18 3.39 11.58
CA ILE A 22 7.26 2.46 11.94
C ILE A 22 6.91 1.08 11.40
N VAL A 23 7.87 0.42 10.76
CA VAL A 23 7.75 -1.00 10.42
C VAL A 23 8.15 -1.82 11.65
N SER A 24 7.16 -2.40 12.32
CA SER A 24 7.33 -3.29 13.46
C SER A 24 6.69 -4.65 13.19
N GLY A 25 7.49 -5.72 13.27
CA GLY A 25 7.03 -7.08 12.97
C GLY A 25 6.66 -7.29 11.50
N SER A 26 6.25 -8.52 11.16
CA SER A 26 5.92 -8.90 9.77
C SER A 26 4.65 -8.23 9.23
N ALA A 27 3.65 -8.01 10.10
CA ALA A 27 2.37 -7.39 9.74
C ALA A 27 2.44 -5.86 9.54
N GLY A 28 3.48 -5.20 10.06
CA GLY A 28 3.65 -3.75 9.94
C GLY A 28 4.13 -3.29 8.56
N THR A 29 4.63 -4.22 7.74
CA THR A 29 5.21 -3.93 6.43
C THR A 29 4.15 -3.46 5.42
N ALA A 30 4.54 -2.61 4.47
CA ALA A 30 3.66 -2.22 3.38
C ALA A 30 3.23 -3.42 2.51
N GLN A 31 4.12 -4.41 2.38
CA GLN A 31 3.87 -5.66 1.67
C GLN A 31 2.74 -6.47 2.33
N ALA A 32 2.80 -6.70 3.65
CA ALA A 32 1.76 -7.44 4.36
C ALA A 32 0.39 -6.75 4.28
N LYS A 33 0.36 -5.41 4.33
CA LYS A 33 -0.88 -4.64 4.17
C LYS A 33 -1.45 -4.75 2.75
N LYS A 34 -0.58 -4.73 1.73
CA LYS A 34 -0.97 -4.95 0.33
C LYS A 34 -1.64 -6.32 0.17
N GLU A 35 -1.02 -7.37 0.69
CA GLU A 35 -1.56 -8.75 0.61
C GLU A 35 -2.91 -8.86 1.32
N ALA A 36 -3.06 -8.26 2.51
CA ALA A 36 -4.32 -8.26 3.25
C ALA A 36 -5.46 -7.54 2.49
N PHE A 37 -5.16 -6.43 1.82
CA PHE A 37 -6.14 -5.71 0.99
C PHE A 37 -6.48 -6.47 -0.30
N GLU A 38 -5.50 -7.07 -0.96
CA GLU A 38 -5.73 -7.87 -2.17
C GLU A 38 -6.57 -9.12 -1.85
N ALA A 39 -6.40 -9.71 -0.67
CA ALA A 39 -7.21 -10.85 -0.21
C ALA A 39 -8.71 -10.54 -0.07
N VAL A 40 -9.09 -9.26 0.08
CA VAL A 40 -10.50 -8.81 0.14
C VAL A 40 -10.95 -8.10 -1.15
N GLY A 41 -10.18 -8.24 -2.24
CA GLY A 41 -10.54 -7.74 -3.57
C GLY A 41 -10.20 -6.26 -3.82
N VAL A 42 -9.39 -5.62 -2.98
CA VAL A 42 -8.92 -4.25 -3.20
C VAL A 42 -7.66 -4.27 -4.07
N LYS A 43 -7.65 -3.52 -5.18
CA LYS A 43 -6.44 -3.32 -5.99
C LYS A 43 -5.50 -2.37 -5.27
N VAL A 44 -4.24 -2.78 -5.02
CA VAL A 44 -3.25 -1.96 -4.30
C VAL A 44 -2.03 -1.67 -5.18
N GLY A 45 -1.81 -0.39 -5.49
CA GLY A 45 -0.61 0.04 -6.23
C GLY A 45 0.63 0.10 -5.33
N LYS A 46 1.80 -0.24 -5.88
CA LYS A 46 3.09 -0.15 -5.18
C LYS A 46 3.67 1.26 -5.22
N THR A 47 3.25 2.07 -6.18
CA THR A 47 3.63 3.49 -6.31
C THR A 47 2.39 4.37 -6.47
N PRO A 48 2.49 5.68 -6.18
CA PRO A 48 1.39 6.60 -6.45
C PRO A 48 0.95 6.59 -7.93
N SER A 49 1.91 6.52 -8.86
CA SER A 49 1.63 6.49 -10.30
C SER A 49 0.91 5.22 -10.73
N GLU A 50 1.33 4.06 -10.23
CA GLU A 50 0.64 2.79 -10.47
C GLU A 50 -0.78 2.80 -9.89
N THR A 51 -0.95 3.36 -8.70
CA THR A 51 -2.27 3.52 -8.07
C THR A 51 -3.19 4.37 -8.94
N ALA A 52 -2.68 5.46 -9.53
CA ALA A 52 -3.45 6.28 -10.46
C ALA A 52 -3.85 5.50 -11.72
N ALA A 53 -2.96 4.66 -12.27
CA ALA A 53 -3.28 3.80 -13.41
C ALA A 53 -4.39 2.79 -13.07
N LEU A 54 -4.30 2.13 -11.92
CA LEU A 54 -5.32 1.19 -11.43
C LEU A 54 -6.68 1.89 -11.24
N MET A 55 -6.68 3.10 -10.68
CA MET A 55 -7.91 3.88 -10.53
C MET A 55 -8.54 4.24 -11.88
N ARG A 56 -7.71 4.61 -12.87
CA ARG A 56 -8.19 4.91 -14.22
C ARG A 56 -8.83 3.69 -14.88
N GLU A 57 -8.24 2.51 -14.74
CA GLU A 57 -8.79 1.25 -15.23
C GLU A 57 -10.15 0.94 -14.57
N VAL A 58 -10.24 1.09 -13.25
CA VAL A 58 -11.49 0.87 -12.51
C VAL A 58 -12.57 1.85 -12.97
N ILE A 59 -12.26 3.14 -13.12
CA ILE A 59 -13.24 4.13 -13.59
C ILE A 59 -13.69 3.84 -15.03
N SER A 60 -12.78 3.38 -15.89
CA SER A 60 -13.09 3.12 -17.31
C SER A 60 -13.91 1.83 -17.52
N SER A 61 -14.06 1.01 -16.48
CA SER A 61 -14.82 -0.25 -16.50
C SER A 61 -16.15 -0.16 -15.74
N LEU A 62 -16.52 1.04 -15.26
CA LEU A 62 -17.85 1.37 -14.72
C LEU A 62 -18.77 1.81 -15.85
#